data_AF-A0A8B4CZ17-F1
#
_entry.id   AF-A0A8B4CZ17-F1
#
_cell.length_a   1.000
_cell.length_b   1.000
_cell.length_c   1.000
_cell.angle_alpha   90.00
_cell.angle_beta   90.00
_cell.angle_gamma   90.00
#
_symmetry.space_group_name_H-M   'P 1'
#
loop_
_entity.id
_entity.type
_entity.pdbx_description
1 polymer ?
#
loop_
_entity_poly.entity_id
_entity_poly.type
_entity_poly.pdbx_seq_one_letter_code
_entity_poly.pdbx_strand_id
1 'polypeptide(L)' 'MGVIGGARCQYHLRQILVFLDAMVMNKPEFMGGVIQNKVDRQTGEVIDQGTLDHLTGQLTAFGEFIQRVKI' A
#
# COMPACT_ATOMS: atom_id res chain seq x y z
N MET A 1 -16.87 -8.82 0.04
CA MET A 1 -15.56 -8.18 0.33
C MET A 1 -15.79 -6.73 0.68
N GLY A 2 -15.24 -6.25 1.80
CA GLY A 2 -15.52 -4.91 2.33
C GLY A 2 -14.78 -3.79 1.61
N VAL A 3 -15.38 -2.60 1.61
CA VAL A 3 -14.86 -1.39 0.92
C VAL A 3 -13.61 -0.79 1.58
N ILE A 4 -13.33 -1.16 2.83
CA ILE A 4 -12.27 -0.55 3.67
C ILE A 4 -10.86 -1.02 3.27
N GLY A 5 -10.72 -2.07 2.46
CA GLY A 5 -9.43 -2.42 1.84
C GLY A 5 -8.29 -2.72 2.83
N GLY A 6 -8.61 -3.22 4.02
CA GLY A 6 -7.60 -3.60 5.03
C GLY A 6 -7.11 -2.46 5.95
N ALA A 7 -7.71 -1.26 5.92
CA ALA A 7 -7.26 -0.11 6.72
C ALA A 7 -6.97 -0.43 8.20
N ARG A 8 -7.90 -1.14 8.87
CA ARG A 8 -7.73 -1.52 10.28
C ARG A 8 -6.52 -2.41 10.53
N CYS A 9 -6.27 -3.36 9.63
CA CYS A 9 -5.09 -4.23 9.71
C CYS A 9 -3.81 -3.39 9.61
N GLN A 10 -3.77 -2.43 8.68
CA GLN A 10 -2.61 -1.55 8.51
C GLN A 10 -2.36 -0.68 9.74
N TYR A 11 -3.40 -0.14 10.39
CA TYR A 11 -3.22 0.64 11.62
C TYR A 11 -2.64 -0.20 12.77
N HIS A 12 -3.12 -1.42 12.97
CA HIS A 12 -2.52 -2.33 13.95
C HIS A 12 -1.08 -2.70 13.58
N LEU A 13 -0.79 -2.94 12.30
CA LEU A 13 0.56 -3.20 11.82
C LEU A 13 1.50 -2.03 12.10
N ARG A 14 1.06 -0.78 11.87
CA ARG A 14 1.83 0.42 12.22
C ARG A 14 2.16 0.47 13.72
N GLN A 15 1.21 0.11 14.60
CA GLN A 15 1.48 0.04 16.05
C GLN A 15 2.57 -0.98 16.39
N ILE A 16 2.56 -2.15 15.74
CA ILE A 16 3.60 -3.18 15.92
C ILE A 16 4.95 -2.68 15.41
N LEU A 17 4.98 -2.04 14.25
CA LEU A 17 6.20 -1.54 13.63
C LEU A 17 6.86 -0.40 14.43
N VAL A 18 6.10 0.37 15.21
CA VAL A 18 6.66 1.33 16.17
C VAL A 18 7.50 0.62 17.22
N PHE A 19 7.03 -0.52 17.76
CA PHE A 19 7.80 -1.30 18.74
C PHE A 19 9.09 -1.88 18.14
N LEU A 20 9.06 -2.22 16.85
CA LEU A 20 10.22 -2.75 16.13
C LEU A 20 11.18 -1.66 15.61
N ASP A 21 10.93 -0.39 15.95
CA ASP A 21 11.69 0.77 15.47
C ASP A 21 11.82 0.83 13.93
N ALA A 22 10.77 0.41 13.22
CA ALA A 22 10.75 0.45 11.77
C ALA A 22 10.37 1.84 11.27
N MET A 23 11.06 2.31 10.22
CA MET A 23 10.73 3.57 9.54
C MET A 23 9.60 3.37 8.54
N VAL A 24 8.35 3.58 8.98
CA VAL A 24 7.16 3.38 8.14
C VAL A 24 6.76 4.67 7.42
N MET A 25 6.60 4.61 6.10
CA MET A 25 6.12 5.75 5.31
C MET A 25 4.68 6.13 5.68
N ASN A 26 4.41 7.43 5.88
CA ASN A 26 3.09 7.92 6.27
C ASN A 26 2.11 8.04 5.10
N LYS A 27 2.57 8.57 3.95
CA LYS A 27 1.73 8.81 2.76
C LYS A 27 2.56 8.64 1.48
N PRO A 28 1.93 8.28 0.35
CA PRO A 28 0.52 7.90 0.21
C PRO A 28 0.23 6.49 0.74
N GLU A 29 -0.96 6.30 1.32
CA GLU A 29 -1.44 4.98 1.78
C GLU A 29 -2.19 4.26 0.65
N PHE A 30 -2.12 2.93 0.61
CA PHE A 30 -2.86 2.12 -0.35
C PHE A 30 -3.80 1.15 0.37
N MET A 31 -5.09 1.22 0.05
CA MET A 31 -6.13 0.36 0.60
C MET A 31 -6.95 -0.22 -0.55
N GLY A 32 -6.73 -1.50 -0.87
CA GLY A 32 -7.35 -2.19 -2.01
C GLY A 32 -8.80 -2.62 -1.74
N GLY A 33 -9.72 -1.67 -1.62
CA GLY A 33 -11.14 -1.97 -1.48
C GLY A 33 -11.70 -2.67 -2.73
N VAL A 34 -12.53 -3.70 -2.54
CA VAL A 34 -13.20 -4.42 -3.64
C VAL A 34 -12.20 -4.95 -4.70
N ILE A 35 -11.02 -5.40 -4.25
CA ILE A 35 -9.89 -5.77 -5.13
C ILE A 35 -10.21 -6.88 -6.14
N GLN A 36 -11.19 -7.73 -5.85
CA GLN A 36 -11.58 -8.83 -6.73
C GLN A 36 -12.15 -8.37 -8.10
N ASN A 37 -12.52 -7.10 -8.23
CA ASN A 37 -12.98 -6.50 -9.49
C ASN A 37 -11.85 -5.77 -10.25
N LYS A 38 -10.66 -5.67 -9.64
CA LYS A 38 -9.52 -4.89 -10.14
C LYS A 38 -8.33 -5.76 -10.57
N VAL A 39 -8.49 -7.08 -10.47
CA VAL A 39 -7.45 -8.08 -10.72
C VAL A 39 -7.97 -9.08 -11.74
N ASP A 40 -7.15 -9.40 -12.74
CA ASP A 40 -7.43 -10.49 -13.66
C ASP A 40 -7.25 -11.84 -12.96
N ARG A 41 -8.24 -12.73 -13.08
CA ARG A 41 -8.23 -14.01 -12.35
C ARG A 41 -7.29 -15.05 -12.95
N GLN A 42 -6.94 -14.93 -14.23
CA GLN A 42 -6.09 -15.89 -14.91
C GLN A 42 -4.62 -15.55 -14.69
N THR A 43 -4.25 -14.27 -14.85
CA THR A 43 -2.86 -13.82 -14.68
C THR A 43 -2.54 -13.48 -13.22
N GLY A 44 -3.54 -13.12 -12.41
CA GLY A 44 -3.34 -12.63 -11.05
C GLY A 44 -2.84 -11.19 -10.99
N GLU A 45 -2.85 -10.47 -12.12
CA GLU A 45 -2.33 -9.11 -12.23
C GLU A 45 -3.41 -8.06 -11.99
N VAL A 46 -3.01 -6.89 -11.50
CA VAL A 46 -3.91 -5.73 -11.38
C VAL A 46 -4.15 -5.15 -12.77
N ILE A 47 -5.42 -5.04 -13.16
CA ILE A 47 -5.85 -4.51 -14.47
C ILE A 47 -6.55 -3.15 -14.37
N ASP A 48 -6.93 -2.74 -13.17
CA ASP A 48 -7.59 -1.45 -12.95
C ASP A 48 -6.59 -0.29 -13.01
N GLN A 49 -6.71 0.57 -14.02
CA GLN A 49 -5.76 1.66 -14.26
C GLN A 49 -5.60 2.59 -13.05
N GLY A 50 -6.71 2.97 -12.38
CA GLY A 50 -6.63 3.82 -11.20
C GLY A 50 -5.86 3.19 -10.03
N THR A 51 -5.91 1.86 -9.91
CA THR A 51 -5.10 1.12 -8.92
C THR A 51 -3.63 1.10 -9.32
N LEU A 52 -3.33 0.89 -10.61
CA LEU A 52 -1.96 0.92 -11.13
C LEU A 52 -1.31 2.31 -10.96
N ASP A 53 -2.04 3.37 -11.25
CA ASP A 53 -1.56 4.75 -11.11
C ASP A 53 -1.23 5.08 -9.65
N HIS A 54 -2.12 4.69 -8.73
CA HIS A 54 -1.91 4.91 -7.29
C HIS A 54 -0.74 4.10 -6.74
N LEU A 55 -0.62 2.82 -7.14
CA LEU A 55 0.51 1.97 -6.74
C LEU A 55 1.83 2.51 -7.30
N THR A 56 1.84 2.99 -8.54
CA THR A 56 3.02 3.61 -9.16
C THR A 56 3.43 4.85 -8.38
N GLY A 57 2.48 5.76 -8.09
CA GLY A 57 2.76 6.95 -7.28
C GLY A 57 3.24 6.62 -5.87
N GLN A 58 2.68 5.58 -5.24
CA GLN A 58 3.15 5.12 -3.93
C GLN A 58 4.59 4.60 -3.99
N LEU A 59 4.93 3.79 -4.99
CA LEU A 59 6.28 3.25 -5.15
C LEU A 59 7.30 4.36 -5.43
N THR A 60 6.93 5.37 -6.22
CA THR A 60 7.76 6.57 -6.42
C THR A 60 8.02 7.29 -5.10
N ALA A 61 6.96 7.59 -4.34
CA ALA A 61 7.09 8.25 -3.03
C ALA A 61 7.89 7.40 -2.04
N PHE A 62 7.75 6.08 -2.08
CA PHE A 62 8.51 5.16 -1.24
C PHE A 62 9.98 5.14 -1.62
N GLY A 63 10.31 5.18 -2.92
CA GLY A 63 11.69 5.33 -3.39
C GLY A 63 12.35 6.61 -2.86
N GLU A 64 11.64 7.74 -2.89
CA GLU A 64 12.12 8.99 -2.28
C GLU A 64 12.26 8.88 -0.75
N PHE A 65 11.29 8.25 -0.09
CA PHE A 65 11.34 8.02 1.35
C PHE A 65 12.57 7.23 1.75
N ILE A 66 12.91 6.15 1.01
CA ILE A 66 14.11 5.36 1.23
C ILE A 66 15.36 6.25 1.18
N GLN A 67 15.48 7.16 0.21
CA GLN A 67 16.64 8.06 0.14
C GLN A 67 16.73 9.01 1.34
N ARG A 68 15.60 9.45 1.90
CA ARG A 68 15.58 10.35 3.07
C ARG A 68 15.98 9.65 4.37
N VAL A 69 15.65 8.38 4.49
CA VAL A 69 15.92 7.59 5.71
C VAL A 69 17.21 6.79 5.64
N LYS A 70 17.84 6.74 4.46
CA LYS A 70 19.14 6.10 4.26
C LYS A 70 20.20 6.91 5.02
N ILE A 71 20.86 6.24 5.96
CA ILE A 71 22.04 6.72 6.68
C ILE A 71 23.27 6.50 5.81
#